data_AF-A0A1L9SNL4-F1
#
_entry.id   AF-A0A1L9SNL4-F1
#
_cell.length_a   1.000
_cell.length_b   1.000
_cell.length_c   1.000
_cell.angle_alpha   90.00
_cell.angle_beta   90.00
_cell.angle_gamma   90.00
#
_symmetry.space_group_name_H-M   'P 1'
#
loop_
_entity.id
_entity.type
_entity.pdbx_description
1 polymer ?
#
loop_
_entity_poly.entity_id
_entity_poly.type
_entity_poly.pdbx_seq_one_letter_code
_entity_poly.pdbx_strand_id
1 'polypeptide(L)'
;MSNFEPNAVIRGFQLTVVGTVRALRNPELFKYDHFRQAALAVAVGVIIQLIIQVPIIAIKFVIWIVSLVSNLDQATWDDRILNGLEFLSKSVLQVPFLLMSLMRYITPTLDEIFMESLHWVDSTYVDKHKAEDPRTLRAMYYPNLVRYSTQGKVGVSNPVPQALMLFLRRYAKRVGMMLGVYLLSLTPVVGRFVMPAASFYAFRSSVGTTPAAALFGAGLFLPKRYIVIFLHTYYSSRSLMRELLEPYFSRVRFTPEQKQRWFRDREGVLFGFAFGFTVLLKTPFIGVLLYGVAEASTAYLVTKITDPPPDPSESKDFAESQTTWKNKHDFLQLSLDKLDKLNTVSDDPQQKESVFDTPRKKFS
;
A
#
# COMPACT_ATOMS: atom_id res chain seq x y z
N MET A 1 23.71 2.63 0.46
CA MET A 1 23.34 2.17 -0.90
C MET A 1 21.96 2.72 -1.22
N SER A 2 21.63 2.98 -2.49
CA SER A 2 20.29 3.46 -2.85
C SER A 2 19.29 2.33 -2.62
N ASN A 3 18.27 2.54 -1.77
CA ASN A 3 17.22 1.54 -1.57
C ASN A 3 16.17 1.57 -2.69
N PHE A 4 16.27 2.59 -3.56
CA PHE A 4 15.46 2.79 -4.74
C PHE A 4 16.30 2.43 -5.99
N GLU A 5 16.38 1.13 -6.26
CA GLU A 5 17.07 0.59 -7.45
C GLU A 5 16.06 0.27 -8.55
N PRO A 6 16.30 0.63 -9.82
CA PRO A 6 15.39 0.32 -10.92
C PRO A 6 15.04 -1.16 -11.04
N ASN A 7 16.02 -2.05 -10.81
CA ASN A 7 15.81 -3.49 -10.85
C ASN A 7 14.82 -3.95 -9.76
N ALA A 8 14.91 -3.38 -8.56
CA ALA A 8 13.96 -3.64 -7.49
C ALA A 8 12.54 -3.20 -7.87
N VAL A 9 12.39 -2.04 -8.51
CA VAL A 9 11.09 -1.55 -8.99
C VAL A 9 10.50 -2.50 -10.04
N ILE A 10 11.29 -2.93 -11.02
CA ILE A 10 10.84 -3.87 -12.06
C ILE A 10 10.43 -5.20 -11.43
N ARG A 11 11.22 -5.73 -10.48
CA ARG A 11 10.89 -6.95 -9.74
C ARG A 11 9.59 -6.82 -8.94
N GLY A 12 9.39 -5.70 -8.27
CA GLY A 12 8.13 -5.39 -7.59
C GLY A 12 6.94 -5.46 -8.53
N PHE A 13 7.06 -4.84 -9.71
CA PHE A 13 6.00 -4.86 -10.72
C PHE A 13 5.73 -6.28 -11.26
N GLN A 14 6.77 -7.08 -11.49
CA GLN A 14 6.61 -8.48 -11.87
C GLN A 14 5.85 -9.27 -10.78
N LEU A 15 6.16 -9.02 -9.50
CA LEU A 15 5.44 -9.63 -8.39
C LEU A 15 3.98 -9.20 -8.30
N THR A 16 3.63 -7.98 -8.73
CA THR A 16 2.22 -7.57 -8.86
C THR A 16 1.48 -8.51 -9.80
N VAL A 17 2.04 -8.76 -10.99
CA VAL A 17 1.41 -9.63 -11.99
C VAL A 17 1.32 -11.07 -11.49
N VAL A 18 2.42 -11.64 -10.99
CA VAL A 18 2.44 -13.02 -10.49
C VAL A 18 1.54 -13.19 -9.27
N GLY A 19 1.58 -12.25 -8.33
CA GLY A 19 0.72 -12.21 -7.15
C GLY A 19 -0.75 -12.14 -7.52
N THR A 20 -1.09 -11.30 -8.51
CA THR A 20 -2.48 -11.15 -8.99
C THR A 20 -3.00 -12.43 -9.62
N VAL A 21 -2.22 -13.05 -10.53
CA VAL A 21 -2.61 -14.32 -11.16
C VAL A 21 -2.78 -15.43 -10.12
N ARG A 22 -1.93 -15.44 -9.08
CA ARG A 22 -2.03 -16.39 -7.96
C ARG A 22 -3.25 -16.13 -7.09
N ALA A 23 -3.50 -14.88 -6.72
CA ALA A 23 -4.67 -14.48 -5.95
C ALA A 23 -5.98 -14.85 -6.68
N LEU A 24 -6.06 -14.61 -7.99
CA LEU A 24 -7.24 -14.96 -8.81
C LEU A 24 -7.43 -16.48 -8.98
N ARG A 25 -6.39 -17.29 -8.75
CA ARG A 25 -6.50 -18.76 -8.75
C ARG A 25 -6.87 -19.33 -7.38
N ASN A 26 -6.88 -18.51 -6.33
CA ASN A 26 -7.27 -18.95 -5.00
C ASN A 26 -8.80 -19.07 -4.94
N PRO A 27 -9.36 -20.30 -4.82
CA PRO A 27 -10.81 -20.48 -4.74
C PRO A 27 -11.39 -19.89 -3.45
N GLU A 28 -10.60 -19.80 -2.37
CA GLU A 28 -11.05 -19.28 -1.08
C GLU A 28 -11.40 -17.78 -1.16
N LEU A 29 -10.80 -17.05 -2.11
CA LEU A 29 -11.07 -15.62 -2.33
C LEU A 29 -12.50 -15.36 -2.81
N PHE A 30 -13.14 -16.35 -3.44
CA PHE A 30 -14.46 -16.21 -4.06
C PHE A 30 -15.61 -16.81 -3.21
N LYS A 31 -15.40 -16.92 -1.90
CA LYS A 31 -16.47 -17.29 -0.95
C LYS A 31 -17.58 -16.24 -0.88
N TYR A 32 -18.77 -16.70 -0.53
CA TYR A 32 -19.98 -15.86 -0.43
C TYR A 32 -19.80 -14.67 0.54
N ASP A 33 -19.12 -14.87 1.66
CA ASP A 33 -18.93 -13.82 2.66
C ASP A 33 -18.08 -12.66 2.13
N HIS A 34 -17.00 -12.96 1.39
CA HIS A 34 -16.17 -11.96 0.73
C HIS A 34 -16.93 -11.18 -0.34
N PHE A 35 -17.82 -11.84 -1.08
CA PHE A 35 -18.68 -11.18 -2.05
C PHE A 35 -19.67 -10.21 -1.40
N ARG A 36 -20.29 -10.59 -0.28
CA ARG A 36 -21.21 -9.72 0.47
C ARG A 36 -20.48 -8.48 0.99
N GLN A 37 -19.27 -8.67 1.51
CA GLN A 37 -18.43 -7.59 2.02
C GLN A 37 -17.96 -6.67 0.89
N ALA A 38 -17.58 -7.22 -0.26
CA ALA A 38 -17.22 -6.47 -1.45
C ALA A 38 -18.40 -5.62 -1.97
N ALA A 39 -19.61 -6.19 -1.99
CA ALA A 39 -20.82 -5.46 -2.37
C ALA A 39 -21.11 -4.29 -1.40
N LEU A 40 -20.95 -4.50 -0.09
CA LEU A 40 -21.07 -3.44 0.92
C LEU A 40 -20.02 -2.33 0.68
N ALA A 41 -18.76 -2.71 0.42
CA ALA A 41 -17.70 -1.76 0.14
C ALA A 41 -17.98 -0.92 -1.12
N VAL A 42 -18.54 -1.54 -2.16
CA VAL A 42 -18.99 -0.82 -3.38
C VAL A 42 -20.11 0.15 -3.04
N ALA A 43 -21.11 -0.26 -2.27
CA ALA A 43 -22.21 0.62 -1.85
C ALA A 43 -21.72 1.83 -1.04
N VAL A 44 -20.82 1.62 -0.07
CA VAL A 44 -20.18 2.70 0.70
C VAL A 44 -19.39 3.63 -0.23
N GLY A 45 -18.67 3.06 -1.21
CA GLY A 45 -17.94 3.84 -2.22
C GLY A 45 -18.83 4.72 -3.07
N VAL A 46 -19.98 4.20 -3.50
CA VAL A 46 -21.00 4.99 -4.21
C VAL A 46 -21.52 6.13 -3.34
N ILE A 47 -21.84 5.87 -2.07
CA ILE A 47 -22.34 6.89 -1.14
C ILE A 47 -21.31 8.01 -0.94
N ILE A 48 -20.04 7.67 -0.67
CA ILE A 48 -18.97 8.67 -0.50
C ILE A 48 -18.79 9.47 -1.79
N GLN A 49 -18.81 8.81 -2.94
CA GLN A 49 -18.69 9.46 -4.24
C GLN A 49 -19.83 10.48 -4.45
N LEU A 50 -21.07 10.11 -4.11
CA LEU A 50 -22.23 11.02 -4.18
C LEU A 50 -22.07 12.21 -3.23
N ILE A 51 -21.68 11.97 -1.97
CA ILE A 51 -21.46 13.04 -0.98
C ILE A 51 -20.44 14.07 -1.48
N ILE A 52 -19.39 13.61 -2.17
CA ILE A 52 -18.34 14.49 -2.72
C ILE A 52 -18.81 15.18 -4.01
N GLN A 53 -19.55 14.49 -4.87
CA GLN A 53 -20.00 15.03 -6.16
C GLN A 53 -21.16 16.02 -6.03
N VAL A 54 -22.08 15.81 -5.09
CA VAL A 54 -23.28 16.67 -4.92
C VAL A 54 -22.90 18.14 -4.74
N PRO A 55 -21.96 18.54 -3.86
CA PRO A 55 -21.53 19.93 -3.74
C PRO A 55 -20.91 20.49 -5.03
N ILE A 56 -20.14 19.67 -5.76
CA ILE A 56 -19.50 20.09 -7.02
C ILE A 56 -20.55 20.34 -8.10
N ILE A 57 -21.53 19.43 -8.21
CA ILE A 57 -22.64 19.57 -9.14
C ILE A 57 -23.51 20.77 -8.76
N ALA A 58 -23.78 20.98 -7.47
CA ALA A 58 -24.53 22.14 -7.00
C ALA A 58 -23.83 23.46 -7.34
N ILE A 59 -22.50 23.55 -7.14
CA ILE A 59 -21.73 24.75 -7.52
C ILE A 59 -21.76 24.96 -9.03
N LYS A 60 -21.55 23.90 -9.82
CA LYS A 60 -21.66 23.96 -11.29
C LYS A 60 -23.04 24.44 -11.74
N PHE A 61 -24.09 23.96 -11.08
CA PHE A 61 -25.47 24.35 -11.38
C PHE A 61 -25.74 25.82 -11.03
N VAL A 62 -25.24 26.30 -9.89
CA VAL A 62 -25.34 27.72 -9.51
C VAL A 62 -24.61 28.60 -10.51
N ILE A 63 -23.38 28.24 -10.91
CA ILE A 63 -22.62 28.97 -11.92
C ILE A 63 -23.37 28.99 -13.25
N TRP A 64 -23.95 27.86 -13.65
CA TRP A 64 -24.78 27.78 -14.85
C TRP A 64 -25.99 28.71 -14.80
N ILE A 65 -26.70 28.80 -13.65
CA ILE A 65 -27.81 29.76 -13.47
C ILE A 65 -27.31 31.20 -13.56
N VAL A 66 -26.17 31.53 -12.93
CA VAL A 66 -25.59 32.88 -12.98
C VAL A 66 -25.19 33.26 -14.40
N SER A 67 -24.75 32.29 -15.21
CA SER A 67 -24.45 32.47 -16.64
C SER A 67 -25.66 32.80 -17.50
N LEU A 68 -26.88 32.49 -17.06
CA LEU A 68 -28.10 32.89 -17.76
C LEU A 68 -28.43 34.39 -17.54
N VAL A 69 -27.89 34.99 -16.48
CA VAL A 69 -28.19 36.37 -16.07
C VAL A 69 -27.01 37.32 -16.35
N SER A 70 -25.78 36.79 -16.41
CA SER A 70 -24.56 37.56 -16.60
C SER A 70 -23.65 36.92 -17.66
N ASN A 71 -23.11 37.72 -18.58
CA ASN A 71 -22.12 37.26 -19.56
C ASN A 71 -20.80 36.94 -18.85
N LEU A 72 -20.65 35.68 -18.46
CA LEU A 72 -19.48 35.12 -17.78
C LEU A 72 -18.31 34.77 -18.72
N ASP A 73 -18.48 34.91 -20.04
CA ASP A 73 -17.45 34.58 -21.05
C ASP A 73 -16.14 35.38 -20.89
N GLN A 74 -16.13 36.49 -20.16
CA GLN A 74 -14.93 37.28 -19.84
C GLN A 74 -14.35 37.00 -18.43
N ALA A 75 -15.05 36.22 -17.60
CA ALA A 75 -14.70 36.00 -16.20
C ALA A 75 -13.85 34.74 -16.01
N THR A 76 -12.53 34.90 -16.04
CA THR A 76 -11.51 33.85 -15.75
C THR A 76 -11.62 33.15 -14.38
N TRP A 77 -12.58 33.55 -13.54
CA TRP A 77 -12.81 32.99 -12.21
C TRP A 77 -13.54 31.64 -12.26
N ASP A 78 -14.41 31.42 -13.25
CA ASP A 78 -15.16 30.17 -13.39
C ASP A 78 -14.22 28.98 -13.63
N ASP A 79 -13.35 29.08 -14.64
CA ASP A 79 -12.34 28.07 -14.94
C ASP A 79 -11.41 27.79 -13.76
N ARG A 80 -11.01 28.82 -12.99
CA ARG A 80 -10.14 28.62 -11.83
C ARG A 80 -10.85 27.91 -10.68
N ILE A 81 -12.12 28.21 -10.45
CA ILE A 81 -12.93 27.59 -9.39
C ILE A 81 -13.28 26.15 -9.78
N LEU A 82 -13.71 25.91 -11.02
CA LEU A 82 -14.02 24.57 -11.53
C LEU A 82 -12.78 23.67 -11.56
N ASN A 83 -11.65 24.16 -12.05
CA ASN A 83 -10.39 23.41 -12.03
C ASN A 83 -9.88 23.19 -10.60
N GLY A 84 -10.09 24.15 -9.69
CA GLY A 84 -9.76 24.02 -8.28
C GLY A 84 -10.58 22.94 -7.57
N LEU A 85 -11.91 22.91 -7.80
CA LEU A 85 -12.83 21.90 -7.27
C LEU A 85 -12.55 20.51 -7.85
N GLU A 86 -12.27 20.43 -9.15
CA GLU A 86 -11.92 19.18 -9.81
C GLU A 86 -10.56 18.65 -9.32
N PHE A 87 -9.59 19.53 -9.11
CA PHE A 87 -8.31 19.19 -8.49
C PHE A 87 -8.50 18.72 -7.03
N LEU A 88 -9.33 19.39 -6.24
CA LEU A 88 -9.61 19.02 -4.85
C LEU A 88 -10.29 17.65 -4.76
N SER A 89 -11.26 17.39 -5.64
CA SER A 89 -11.95 16.11 -5.74
C SER A 89 -11.00 14.97 -6.16
N LYS A 90 -10.23 15.18 -7.25
CA LYS A 90 -9.39 14.12 -7.84
C LYS A 90 -8.06 13.90 -7.12
N SER A 91 -7.44 14.95 -6.58
CA SER A 91 -6.07 14.91 -6.04
C SER A 91 -6.02 14.96 -4.52
N VAL A 92 -6.93 15.70 -3.87
CA VAL A 92 -6.91 15.88 -2.40
C VAL A 92 -7.80 14.84 -1.72
N LEU A 93 -8.98 14.57 -2.27
CA LEU A 93 -9.96 13.69 -1.65
C LEU A 93 -9.70 12.19 -1.80
N GLN A 94 -8.78 11.78 -2.68
CA GLN A 94 -8.33 10.40 -2.94
C GLN A 94 -9.35 9.35 -2.46
N VAL A 95 -10.56 9.41 -3.03
CA VAL A 95 -11.74 8.68 -2.53
C VAL A 95 -11.48 7.19 -2.32
N PRO A 96 -10.73 6.49 -3.21
CA PRO A 96 -10.37 5.09 -2.99
C PRO A 96 -9.56 4.88 -1.72
N PHE A 97 -8.62 5.76 -1.40
CA PHE A 97 -7.75 5.66 -0.22
C PHE A 97 -8.50 5.98 1.07
N LEU A 98 -9.41 6.97 1.03
CA LEU A 98 -10.32 7.25 2.13
C LEU A 98 -11.19 6.03 2.43
N LEU A 99 -11.71 5.39 1.39
CA LEU A 99 -12.49 4.16 1.50
C LEU A 99 -11.68 3.00 2.08
N MET A 100 -10.44 2.78 1.62
CA MET A 100 -9.55 1.74 2.15
C MET A 100 -9.30 1.90 3.66
N SER A 101 -8.89 3.09 4.08
CA SER A 101 -8.70 3.41 5.50
C SER A 101 -9.98 3.24 6.31
N LEU A 102 -11.15 3.58 5.75
CA LEU A 102 -12.44 3.47 6.43
C LEU A 102 -12.93 2.02 6.54
N MET A 103 -12.82 1.22 5.47
CA MET A 103 -13.27 -0.17 5.44
C MET A 103 -12.59 -1.01 6.51
N ARG A 104 -11.33 -0.72 6.83
CA ARG A 104 -10.61 -1.35 7.93
C ARG A 104 -11.27 -1.15 9.30
N TYR A 105 -11.90 0.00 9.53
CA TYR A 105 -12.60 0.28 10.79
C TYR A 105 -14.01 -0.30 10.82
N ILE A 106 -14.61 -0.59 9.66
CA ILE A 106 -15.98 -1.06 9.55
C ILE A 106 -16.03 -2.60 9.49
N THR A 107 -15.07 -3.27 8.84
CA THR A 107 -15.11 -4.73 8.67
C THR A 107 -13.71 -5.38 8.64
N PRO A 108 -13.46 -6.49 9.36
CA PRO A 108 -12.15 -7.19 9.46
C PRO A 108 -11.74 -7.99 8.22
N THR A 109 -12.34 -7.70 7.07
CA THR A 109 -12.34 -8.54 5.85
C THR A 109 -10.97 -8.68 5.21
N LEU A 110 -10.20 -7.60 5.23
CA LEU A 110 -8.88 -7.54 4.61
C LEU A 110 -7.88 -8.42 5.34
N ASP A 111 -8.01 -8.48 6.66
CA ASP A 111 -7.18 -9.32 7.51
C ASP A 111 -7.45 -10.80 7.24
N GLU A 112 -8.72 -11.16 7.07
CA GLU A 112 -9.16 -12.50 6.71
C GLU A 112 -8.69 -12.90 5.31
N ILE A 113 -8.91 -12.05 4.30
CA ILE A 113 -8.45 -12.26 2.91
C ILE A 113 -6.93 -12.44 2.86
N PHE A 114 -6.18 -11.62 3.60
CA PHE A 114 -4.73 -11.76 3.72
C PHE A 114 -4.34 -13.13 4.28
N MET A 115 -4.96 -13.54 5.38
CA MET A 115 -4.63 -14.81 6.06
C MET A 115 -5.04 -16.04 5.23
N GLU A 116 -6.21 -16.03 4.60
CA GLU A 116 -6.64 -17.11 3.70
C GLU A 116 -5.73 -17.23 2.48
N SER A 117 -5.33 -16.08 1.90
CA SER A 117 -4.40 -16.07 0.78
C SER A 117 -3.02 -16.57 1.19
N LEU A 118 -2.57 -16.24 2.40
CA LEU A 118 -1.31 -16.75 2.94
C LEU A 118 -1.35 -18.27 3.16
N HIS A 119 -2.45 -18.79 3.68
CA HIS A 119 -2.68 -20.23 3.81
C HIS A 119 -2.60 -20.94 2.46
N TRP A 120 -3.27 -20.40 1.44
CA TRP A 120 -3.25 -20.95 0.09
C TRP A 120 -1.86 -20.89 -0.57
N VAL A 121 -1.08 -19.83 -0.30
CA VAL A 121 0.31 -19.73 -0.78
C VAL A 121 1.19 -20.80 -0.14
N ASP A 122 1.01 -21.09 1.15
CA ASP A 122 1.77 -22.14 1.84
C ASP A 122 1.34 -23.54 1.38
N SER A 123 0.05 -23.81 1.19
CA SER A 123 -0.42 -25.11 0.67
C SER A 123 0.10 -25.37 -0.75
N THR A 124 0.01 -24.36 -1.63
CA THR A 124 0.54 -24.45 -3.01
C THR A 124 2.05 -24.64 -3.01
N TYR A 125 2.77 -24.06 -2.04
CA TYR A 125 4.21 -24.26 -1.89
C TYR A 125 4.53 -25.71 -1.52
N VAL A 126 3.81 -26.27 -0.54
CA VAL A 126 3.96 -27.68 -0.13
C VAL A 126 3.67 -28.59 -1.31
N ASP A 127 2.59 -28.34 -2.05
CA ASP A 127 2.21 -29.11 -3.24
C ASP A 127 3.29 -29.09 -4.32
N LYS A 128 3.88 -27.92 -4.59
CA LYS A 128 4.96 -27.75 -5.58
C LYS A 128 6.22 -28.51 -5.21
N HIS A 129 6.53 -28.67 -3.92
CA HIS A 129 7.77 -29.29 -3.44
C HIS A 129 7.53 -30.65 -2.77
N LYS A 130 6.43 -31.34 -3.09
CA LYS A 130 6.11 -32.70 -2.59
C LYS A 130 7.22 -33.73 -2.84
N ALA A 131 7.99 -33.54 -3.90
CA ALA A 131 9.08 -34.46 -4.28
C ALA A 131 10.44 -34.10 -3.65
N GLU A 132 10.54 -33.00 -2.91
CA GLU A 132 11.78 -32.55 -2.27
C GLU A 132 11.85 -32.97 -0.80
N ASP A 133 13.06 -33.02 -0.22
CA ASP A 133 13.24 -33.37 1.19
C ASP A 133 12.52 -32.33 2.08
N PRO A 134 11.57 -32.73 2.94
CA PRO A 134 10.94 -31.83 3.89
C PRO A 134 11.96 -30.98 4.67
N ARG A 135 13.14 -31.50 4.98
CA ARG A 135 14.15 -30.80 5.80
C ARG A 135 14.71 -29.56 5.12
N THR A 136 14.81 -29.54 3.79
CA THR A 136 15.35 -28.41 3.03
C THR A 136 14.30 -27.33 2.71
N LEU A 137 13.02 -27.60 2.95
CA LEU A 137 11.93 -26.66 2.66
C LEU A 137 11.93 -25.46 3.60
N ARG A 138 11.49 -24.30 3.08
CA ARG A 138 11.25 -23.09 3.88
C ARG A 138 10.19 -23.36 4.95
N ALA A 139 10.24 -22.61 6.05
CA ALA A 139 9.17 -22.64 7.05
C ALA A 139 7.87 -22.00 6.50
N MET A 140 6.73 -22.46 7.03
CA MET A 140 5.41 -21.95 6.69
C MET A 140 5.14 -20.64 7.42
N TYR A 141 4.40 -19.73 6.77
CA TYR A 141 4.07 -18.42 7.32
C TYR A 141 2.75 -18.48 8.09
N TYR A 142 1.71 -19.08 7.49
CA TYR A 142 0.37 -19.08 8.03
C TYR A 142 0.26 -19.68 9.44
N PRO A 143 0.79 -20.89 9.72
CA PRO A 143 0.62 -21.54 11.03
C PRO A 143 1.19 -20.72 12.20
N ASN A 144 2.29 -20.01 11.95
CA ASN A 144 2.92 -19.16 12.96
C ASN A 144 2.17 -17.83 13.07
N LEU A 145 1.85 -17.16 11.95
CA LEU A 145 1.16 -15.86 11.94
C LEU A 145 -0.21 -15.88 12.59
N VAL A 146 -0.99 -16.97 12.46
CA VAL A 146 -2.28 -17.11 13.14
C VAL A 146 -2.14 -17.05 14.68
N ARG A 147 -1.02 -17.51 15.23
CA ARG A 147 -0.76 -17.53 16.68
C ARG A 147 -0.36 -16.16 17.24
N TYR A 148 0.06 -15.22 16.39
CA TYR A 148 0.40 -13.87 16.85
C TYR A 148 -0.87 -13.11 17.24
N SER A 149 -0.87 -12.53 18.44
CA SER A 149 -1.99 -11.72 18.90
C SER A 149 -2.07 -10.41 18.10
N THR A 150 -3.20 -10.20 17.43
CA THR A 150 -3.56 -8.92 16.78
C THR A 150 -3.91 -7.83 17.81
N GLN A 151 -4.09 -8.20 19.08
CA GLN A 151 -4.60 -7.35 20.16
C GLN A 151 -3.53 -6.42 20.81
N GLY A 152 -2.25 -6.51 20.40
CA GLY A 152 -1.14 -5.89 21.14
C GLY A 152 -0.91 -4.38 20.96
N LYS A 153 -1.51 -3.71 19.97
CA LYS A 153 -1.41 -2.23 19.78
C LYS A 153 -2.71 -1.57 19.31
N VAL A 154 -3.76 -2.35 19.08
CA VAL A 154 -5.13 -1.89 18.77
C VAL A 154 -6.08 -2.51 19.79
N GLY A 155 -5.70 -2.46 21.07
CA GLY A 155 -6.48 -2.95 22.19
C GLY A 155 -7.44 -1.88 22.70
N VAL A 156 -8.38 -1.48 21.85
CA VAL A 156 -9.83 -1.31 22.05
C VAL A 156 -10.28 -1.08 20.61
N SER A 157 -11.23 -1.87 20.10
CA SER A 157 -12.04 -1.40 18.99
C SER A 157 -12.75 -0.14 19.50
N ASN A 158 -12.09 1.01 19.42
CA ASN A 158 -12.71 2.28 19.74
C ASN A 158 -14.05 2.26 19.03
N PRO A 159 -15.17 2.46 19.74
CA PRO A 159 -16.49 2.36 19.14
C PRO A 159 -16.44 3.13 17.82
N VAL A 160 -16.98 2.55 16.74
CA VAL A 160 -16.93 3.06 15.36
C VAL A 160 -16.88 4.60 15.25
N PRO A 161 -17.69 5.40 15.99
CA PRO A 161 -17.56 6.86 16.03
C PRO A 161 -16.19 7.42 16.47
N GLN A 162 -15.54 6.86 17.49
CA GLN A 162 -14.21 7.30 17.95
C GLN A 162 -13.11 6.95 16.93
N ALA A 163 -13.20 5.78 16.29
CA ALA A 163 -12.30 5.40 15.20
C ALA A 163 -12.44 6.33 13.98
N LEU A 164 -13.68 6.64 13.61
CA LEU A 164 -14.01 7.66 12.61
C LEU A 164 -13.45 9.03 12.98
N MET A 165 -13.60 9.47 14.23
CA MET A 165 -13.09 10.78 14.67
C MET A 165 -11.55 10.84 14.62
N LEU A 166 -10.86 9.77 15.02
CA LEU A 166 -9.39 9.67 14.89
C LEU A 166 -8.93 9.65 13.43
N PHE A 167 -9.70 9.01 12.55
CA PHE A 167 -9.47 9.05 11.11
C PHE A 167 -9.65 10.47 10.57
N LEU A 168 -10.81 11.11 10.83
CA LEU A 168 -11.14 12.47 10.41
C LEU A 168 -10.10 13.48 10.90
N ARG A 169 -9.64 13.38 12.15
CA ARG A 169 -8.61 14.29 12.70
C ARG A 169 -7.27 14.16 11.97
N ARG A 170 -6.83 12.93 11.70
CA ARG A 170 -5.58 12.68 10.94
C ARG A 170 -5.70 13.18 9.50
N TYR A 171 -6.85 12.94 8.89
CA TYR A 171 -7.15 13.38 7.55
C TYR A 171 -7.22 14.92 7.47
N ALA A 172 -7.93 15.57 8.39
CA ALA A 172 -8.03 17.02 8.49
C ALA A 172 -6.65 17.68 8.66
N LYS A 173 -5.76 17.10 9.48
CA LYS A 173 -4.37 17.59 9.60
C LYS A 173 -3.62 17.52 8.27
N ARG A 174 -3.80 16.44 7.51
CA ARG A 174 -3.17 16.25 6.19
C ARG A 174 -3.71 17.24 5.16
N VAL A 175 -5.04 17.38 5.10
CA VAL A 175 -5.72 18.34 4.22
C VAL A 175 -5.32 19.77 4.59
N GLY A 176 -5.30 20.12 5.87
CA GLY A 176 -4.89 21.45 6.34
C GLY A 176 -3.45 21.79 5.99
N MET A 177 -2.52 20.82 6.07
CA MET A 177 -1.14 21.01 5.63
C MET A 177 -1.06 21.27 4.11
N MET A 178 -1.78 20.48 3.31
CA MET A 178 -1.81 20.66 1.85
C MET A 178 -2.48 21.97 1.44
N LEU A 179 -3.55 22.37 2.13
CA LEU A 179 -4.22 23.65 1.96
C LEU A 179 -3.27 24.80 2.33
N GLY A 180 -2.51 24.67 3.42
CA GLY A 180 -1.51 25.66 3.82
C GLY A 180 -0.42 25.84 2.76
N VAL A 181 0.12 24.76 2.20
CA VAL A 181 1.08 24.82 1.08
C VAL A 181 0.44 25.46 -0.16
N TYR A 182 -0.82 25.14 -0.46
CA TYR A 182 -1.56 25.76 -1.56
C TYR A 182 -1.75 27.28 -1.35
N LEU A 183 -2.19 27.71 -0.17
CA LEU A 183 -2.34 29.13 0.16
C LEU A 183 -1.01 29.88 0.11
N LEU A 184 0.07 29.27 0.61
CA LEU A 184 1.42 29.83 0.48
C LEU A 184 1.86 29.92 -0.99
N SER A 185 1.43 29.00 -1.85
CA SER A 185 1.71 29.06 -3.29
C SER A 185 0.99 30.19 -4.02
N LEU A 186 -0.06 30.78 -3.42
CA LEU A 186 -0.77 31.94 -3.95
C LEU A 186 -0.08 33.27 -3.62
N THR A 187 0.96 33.25 -2.77
CA THR A 187 1.71 34.48 -2.45
C THR A 187 2.45 35.01 -3.68
N PRO A 188 2.32 36.30 -4.03
CA PRO A 188 3.07 36.86 -5.14
C PRO A 188 4.58 36.75 -4.89
N VAL A 189 5.35 36.53 -5.96
CA VAL A 189 6.83 36.36 -5.97
C VAL A 189 7.35 35.04 -5.36
N VAL A 190 6.92 34.67 -4.15
CA VAL A 190 7.40 33.46 -3.44
C VAL A 190 6.63 32.21 -3.86
N GLY A 191 5.34 32.36 -4.19
CA GLY A 191 4.43 31.25 -4.46
C GLY A 191 4.88 30.29 -5.57
N ARG A 192 5.59 30.80 -6.59
CA ARG A 192 6.15 29.97 -7.68
C ARG A 192 7.18 28.93 -7.21
N PHE A 193 7.83 29.17 -6.07
CA PHE A 193 8.86 28.31 -5.51
C PHE A 193 8.36 27.39 -4.39
N VAL A 194 7.23 27.74 -3.76
CA VAL A 194 6.66 26.97 -2.63
C VAL A 194 6.37 25.53 -3.02
N MET A 195 5.66 25.32 -4.13
CA MET A 195 5.28 23.97 -4.59
C MET A 195 6.49 23.11 -4.98
N PRO A 196 7.46 23.59 -5.80
CA PRO A 196 8.69 22.85 -6.06
C PRO A 196 9.52 22.56 -4.80
N ALA A 197 9.69 23.54 -3.91
CA ALA A 197 10.49 23.38 -2.69
C ALA A 197 9.86 22.38 -1.71
N ALA A 198 8.54 22.49 -1.47
CA ALA A 198 7.79 21.55 -0.64
C ALA A 198 7.86 20.13 -1.22
N SER A 199 7.68 20.00 -2.53
CA SER A 199 7.76 18.71 -3.23
C SER A 199 9.17 18.12 -3.16
N PHE A 200 10.21 18.94 -3.34
CA PHE A 200 11.61 18.51 -3.23
C PHE A 200 11.94 18.05 -1.82
N TYR A 201 11.56 18.81 -0.79
CA TYR A 201 11.79 18.45 0.61
C TYR A 201 11.09 17.14 0.99
N ALA A 202 9.81 17.01 0.62
CA ALA A 202 9.02 15.82 0.88
C ALA A 202 9.55 14.59 0.12
N PHE A 203 10.07 14.77 -1.10
CA PHE A 203 10.61 13.67 -1.90
C PHE A 203 12.02 13.26 -1.45
N ARG A 204 12.89 14.24 -1.18
CA ARG A 204 14.25 14.04 -0.65
C ARG A 204 14.26 13.23 0.63
N SER A 205 13.36 13.54 1.57
CA SER A 205 13.26 12.81 2.84
C SER A 205 12.85 11.34 2.67
N SER A 206 12.24 11.00 1.53
CA SER A 206 11.81 9.62 1.25
C SER A 206 12.83 8.85 0.41
N VAL A 207 13.31 9.42 -0.70
CA VAL A 207 14.12 8.70 -1.72
C VAL A 207 15.61 9.03 -1.64
N GLY A 208 15.98 10.08 -0.89
CA GLY A 208 17.36 10.58 -0.80
C GLY A 208 17.64 11.76 -1.73
N THR A 209 18.84 12.33 -1.59
CA THR A 209 19.25 13.57 -2.27
C THR A 209 19.49 13.38 -3.76
N THR A 210 20.18 12.32 -4.17
CA THR A 210 20.56 12.10 -5.58
C THR A 210 19.36 11.90 -6.50
N PRO A 211 18.38 11.03 -6.19
CA PRO A 211 17.21 10.84 -7.05
C PRO A 211 16.29 12.07 -7.04
N ALA A 212 16.22 12.80 -5.92
CA ALA A 212 15.47 14.05 -5.84
C ALA A 212 16.10 15.14 -6.72
N ALA A 213 17.43 15.30 -6.68
CA ALA A 213 18.12 16.25 -7.54
C ALA A 213 17.94 15.91 -9.02
N ALA A 214 18.01 14.62 -9.38
CA ALA A 214 17.77 14.17 -10.76
C ALA A 214 16.32 14.47 -11.22
N LEU A 215 15.31 14.12 -10.41
CA LEU A 215 13.90 14.32 -10.77
C LEU A 215 13.55 15.80 -10.91
N PHE A 216 13.94 16.63 -9.94
CA PHE A 216 13.62 18.06 -9.95
C PHE A 216 14.52 18.85 -10.90
N GLY A 217 15.76 18.40 -11.14
CA GLY A 217 16.64 18.94 -12.18
C GLY A 217 16.14 18.64 -13.59
N ALA A 218 15.75 17.39 -13.87
CA ALA A 218 15.06 17.04 -15.12
C ALA A 218 13.71 17.77 -15.24
N GLY A 219 13.07 18.05 -14.09
CA GLY A 219 11.84 18.84 -13.99
C GLY A 219 11.94 20.30 -14.46
N LEU A 220 13.16 20.83 -14.67
CA LEU A 220 13.37 22.13 -15.32
C LEU A 220 13.08 22.06 -16.82
N PHE A 221 13.28 20.89 -17.44
CA PHE A 221 13.09 20.65 -18.87
C PHE A 221 11.80 19.86 -19.17
N LEU A 222 11.32 19.06 -18.21
CA LEU A 222 10.10 18.27 -18.33
C LEU A 222 8.85 19.09 -17.99
N PRO A 223 7.75 18.93 -18.74
CA PRO A 223 6.47 19.55 -18.39
C PRO A 223 6.03 19.18 -16.96
N LYS A 224 5.63 20.19 -16.18
CA LYS A 224 5.22 20.06 -14.76
C LYS A 224 4.21 18.93 -14.52
N ARG A 225 3.34 18.65 -15.49
CA ARG A 225 2.35 17.56 -15.44
C ARG A 225 2.97 16.20 -15.13
N TYR A 226 4.13 15.88 -15.71
CA TYR A 226 4.76 14.57 -15.52
C TYR A 226 5.33 14.40 -14.12
N ILE A 227 5.93 15.47 -13.57
CA ILE A 227 6.43 15.50 -12.19
C ILE A 227 5.26 15.31 -11.22
N VAL A 228 4.14 16.01 -11.44
CA VAL A 228 2.95 15.89 -10.58
C VAL A 228 2.37 14.48 -10.66
N ILE A 229 2.22 13.90 -11.86
CA ILE A 229 1.72 12.53 -12.04
C ILE A 229 2.65 11.52 -11.34
N PHE A 230 3.97 11.70 -11.48
CA PHE A 230 4.96 10.85 -10.84
C PHE A 230 4.88 10.94 -9.33
N LEU A 231 4.95 12.15 -8.76
CA LEU A 231 4.87 12.37 -7.31
C LEU A 231 3.56 11.86 -6.73
N HIS A 232 2.43 12.15 -7.38
CA HIS A 232 1.12 11.66 -6.96
C HIS A 232 1.12 10.13 -6.93
N THR A 233 1.58 9.49 -8.01
CA THR A 233 1.63 8.02 -8.08
C THR A 233 2.58 7.45 -7.04
N TYR A 234 3.75 8.04 -6.83
CA TYR A 234 4.71 7.67 -5.80
C TYR A 234 4.11 7.69 -4.39
N TYR A 235 3.50 8.81 -4.00
CA TYR A 235 2.88 8.92 -2.69
C TYR A 235 1.67 8.00 -2.53
N SER A 236 0.83 7.86 -3.57
CA SER A 236 -0.29 6.91 -3.56
C SER A 236 0.19 5.47 -3.39
N SER A 237 1.21 5.03 -4.13
CA SER A 237 1.76 3.67 -4.01
C SER A 237 2.35 3.40 -2.63
N ARG A 238 3.06 4.36 -2.03
CA ARG A 238 3.54 4.22 -0.64
C ARG A 238 2.42 4.14 0.38
N SER A 239 1.38 4.95 0.18
CA SER A 239 0.22 4.96 1.06
C SER A 239 -0.51 3.62 0.99
N LEU A 240 -0.78 3.14 -0.22
CA LEU A 240 -1.39 1.84 -0.49
C LEU A 240 -0.59 0.70 0.15
N MET A 241 0.73 0.67 -0.04
CA MET A 241 1.53 -0.43 0.51
C MET A 241 1.53 -0.47 2.05
N ARG A 242 1.43 0.69 2.70
CA ARG A 242 1.31 0.74 4.17
C ARG A 242 0.00 0.16 4.66
N GLU A 243 -1.07 0.30 3.89
CA GLU A 243 -2.38 -0.29 4.19
C GLU A 243 -2.39 -1.79 3.92
N LEU A 244 -1.92 -2.21 2.74
CA LEU A 244 -1.88 -3.62 2.34
C LEU A 244 -0.94 -4.50 3.22
N LEU A 245 0.11 -3.93 3.81
CA LEU A 245 1.00 -4.70 4.72
C LEU A 245 0.53 -4.66 6.18
N GLU A 246 -0.54 -3.96 6.47
CA GLU A 246 -0.98 -3.78 7.83
C GLU A 246 -1.41 -5.08 8.52
N PRO A 247 -2.07 -6.06 7.87
CA PRO A 247 -2.33 -7.37 8.47
C PRO A 247 -1.07 -8.10 8.95
N TYR A 248 0.06 -7.88 8.28
CA TYR A 248 1.35 -8.41 8.71
C TYR A 248 1.90 -7.63 9.91
N PHE A 249 1.90 -6.29 9.85
CA PHE A 249 2.45 -5.43 10.92
C PHE A 249 1.59 -5.36 12.18
N SER A 250 0.31 -5.73 12.11
CA SER A 250 -0.56 -5.84 13.28
C SER A 250 -0.21 -7.06 14.14
N ARG A 251 0.34 -8.11 13.50
CA ARG A 251 0.75 -9.37 14.14
C ARG A 251 2.19 -9.32 14.62
N VAL A 252 3.12 -8.98 13.72
CA VAL A 252 4.54 -8.89 14.07
C VAL A 252 4.81 -7.54 14.73
N ARG A 253 5.32 -7.56 15.97
CA ARG A 253 5.44 -6.35 16.81
C ARG A 253 6.65 -5.49 16.44
N PHE A 254 6.51 -4.68 15.39
CA PHE A 254 7.50 -3.65 15.06
C PHE A 254 7.33 -2.39 15.94
N THR A 255 8.44 -1.77 16.31
CA THR A 255 8.46 -0.36 16.76
C THR A 255 8.27 0.59 15.58
N PRO A 256 7.80 1.83 15.78
CA PRO A 256 7.64 2.79 14.69
C PRO A 256 8.93 3.02 13.88
N GLU A 257 10.08 3.04 14.57
CA GLU A 257 11.39 3.20 13.96
C GLU A 257 11.79 1.98 13.13
N GLN A 258 11.59 0.76 13.66
CA GLN A 258 11.86 -0.47 12.93
C GLN A 258 10.98 -0.57 11.68
N LYS A 259 9.68 -0.26 11.80
CA LYS A 259 8.75 -0.22 10.65
C LYS A 259 9.24 0.78 9.60
N GLN A 260 9.67 1.97 10.00
CA GLN A 260 10.22 2.96 9.07
C GLN A 260 11.48 2.46 8.34
N ARG A 261 12.41 1.81 9.06
CA ARG A 261 13.62 1.23 8.45
C ARG A 261 13.26 0.10 7.49
N TRP A 262 12.35 -0.79 7.87
CA TRP A 262 11.86 -1.90 7.04
C TRP A 262 11.28 -1.40 5.70
N PHE A 263 10.42 -0.38 5.74
CA PHE A 263 9.84 0.21 4.53
C PHE A 263 10.89 0.90 3.67
N ARG A 264 11.85 1.60 4.30
CA ARG A 264 12.92 2.29 3.59
C ARG A 264 13.84 1.30 2.90
N ASP A 265 14.09 0.14 3.49
CA ASP A 265 15.02 -0.86 2.94
C ASP A 265 14.45 -1.58 1.71
N ARG A 266 13.12 -1.78 1.68
CA ARG A 266 12.39 -2.46 0.60
C ARG A 266 11.69 -1.49 -0.37
N GLU A 267 12.04 -0.20 -0.32
CA GLU A 267 11.29 0.88 -0.97
C GLU A 267 11.11 0.67 -2.47
N GLY A 268 12.14 0.23 -3.20
CA GLY A 268 12.05 -0.04 -4.64
C GLY A 268 11.05 -1.14 -5.00
N VAL A 269 11.13 -2.30 -4.36
CA VAL A 269 10.21 -3.43 -4.62
C VAL A 269 8.78 -3.09 -4.21
N LEU A 270 8.62 -2.49 -3.03
CA LEU A 270 7.31 -2.09 -2.53
C LEU A 270 6.66 -1.04 -3.44
N PHE A 271 7.45 -0.08 -3.93
CA PHE A 271 6.96 0.90 -4.89
C PHE A 271 6.53 0.23 -6.20
N GLY A 272 7.38 -0.62 -6.80
CA GLY A 272 7.06 -1.34 -8.03
C GLY A 272 5.82 -2.22 -7.90
N PHE A 273 5.67 -2.91 -6.77
CA PHE A 273 4.53 -3.75 -6.47
C PHE A 273 3.23 -2.93 -6.37
N ALA A 274 3.27 -1.87 -5.56
CA ALA A 274 2.11 -1.01 -5.34
C ALA A 274 1.79 -0.14 -6.57
N PHE A 275 2.76 0.15 -7.44
CA PHE A 275 2.56 0.94 -8.66
C PHE A 275 1.53 0.29 -9.58
N GLY A 276 1.64 -1.02 -9.83
CA GLY A 276 0.68 -1.76 -10.67
C GLY A 276 -0.74 -1.65 -10.14
N PHE A 277 -0.94 -1.89 -8.84
CA PHE A 277 -2.24 -1.73 -8.19
C PHE A 277 -2.70 -0.26 -8.14
N THR A 278 -1.80 0.70 -7.95
CA THR A 278 -2.16 2.12 -7.94
C THR A 278 -2.75 2.57 -9.29
N VAL A 279 -2.24 2.05 -10.40
CA VAL A 279 -2.81 2.32 -11.74
C VAL A 279 -4.18 1.68 -11.88
N LEU A 280 -4.34 0.42 -11.45
CA LEU A 280 -5.60 -0.32 -11.54
C LEU A 280 -6.72 0.24 -10.63
N LEU A 281 -6.37 0.61 -9.39
CA LEU A 281 -7.28 1.12 -8.38
C LEU A 281 -7.75 2.56 -8.66
N LYS A 282 -7.07 3.29 -9.56
CA LYS A 282 -7.53 4.61 -10.03
C LYS A 282 -8.81 4.52 -10.85
N THR A 283 -9.15 3.35 -11.38
CA THR A 283 -10.40 3.16 -12.13
C THR A 283 -11.57 3.07 -11.15
N PRO A 284 -12.56 3.99 -11.22
CA PRO A 284 -13.73 3.98 -10.34
C PRO A 284 -14.49 2.66 -10.42
N PHE A 285 -15.12 2.25 -9.31
CA PHE A 285 -15.91 1.00 -9.13
C PHE A 285 -15.11 -0.30 -9.21
N ILE A 286 -14.19 -0.44 -10.15
CA ILE A 286 -13.28 -1.59 -10.27
C ILE A 286 -12.28 -1.62 -9.10
N GLY A 287 -11.86 -0.45 -8.62
CA GLY A 287 -10.87 -0.34 -7.54
C GLY A 287 -11.27 -1.05 -6.25
N VAL A 288 -12.56 -1.06 -5.88
CA VAL A 288 -13.00 -1.70 -4.63
C VAL A 288 -12.87 -3.23 -4.69
N LEU A 289 -13.21 -3.83 -5.82
CA LEU A 289 -13.08 -5.27 -6.04
C LEU A 289 -11.62 -5.70 -6.16
N LEU A 290 -10.82 -4.91 -6.90
CA LEU A 290 -9.40 -5.18 -7.06
C LEU A 290 -8.60 -5.01 -5.75
N TYR A 291 -9.16 -4.35 -4.75
CA TYR A 291 -8.51 -4.21 -3.46
C TYR A 291 -8.38 -5.54 -2.71
N GLY A 292 -9.42 -6.40 -2.73
CA GLY A 292 -9.32 -7.76 -2.19
C GLY A 292 -8.25 -8.60 -2.91
N VAL A 293 -8.14 -8.42 -4.24
CA VAL A 293 -7.07 -9.06 -5.03
C VAL A 293 -5.70 -8.50 -4.68
N ALA A 294 -5.58 -7.19 -4.43
CA ALA A 294 -4.34 -6.55 -4.02
C ALA A 294 -3.87 -7.03 -2.63
N GLU A 295 -4.80 -7.18 -1.69
CA GLU A 295 -4.55 -7.72 -0.35
C GLU A 295 -4.10 -9.18 -0.42
N ALA A 296 -4.82 -10.02 -1.18
CA ALA A 296 -4.45 -11.40 -1.44
C ALA A 296 -3.07 -11.54 -2.11
N SER A 297 -2.77 -10.66 -3.06
CA SER A 297 -1.45 -10.60 -3.72
C SER A 297 -0.36 -10.14 -2.76
N THR A 298 -0.69 -9.33 -1.76
CA THR A 298 0.26 -8.86 -0.75
C THR A 298 0.66 -9.98 0.20
N ALA A 299 -0.24 -10.92 0.52
CA ALA A 299 0.13 -12.13 1.24
C ALA A 299 1.24 -12.90 0.50
N TYR A 300 1.12 -13.04 -0.82
CA TYR A 300 2.19 -13.63 -1.64
C TYR A 300 3.48 -12.80 -1.60
N LEU A 301 3.40 -11.48 -1.73
CA LEU A 301 4.56 -10.59 -1.64
C LEU A 301 5.33 -10.78 -0.33
N VAL A 302 4.64 -10.83 0.81
CA VAL A 302 5.26 -11.01 2.14
C VAL A 302 6.15 -12.26 2.16
N THR A 303 5.67 -13.39 1.61
CA THR A 303 6.47 -14.62 1.54
C THR A 303 7.77 -14.51 0.73
N LYS A 304 7.91 -13.45 -0.08
CA LYS A 304 9.08 -13.20 -0.94
C LYS A 304 10.06 -12.16 -0.40
N ILE A 305 9.59 -11.25 0.45
CA ILE A 305 10.39 -10.11 0.92
C ILE A 305 10.65 -10.12 2.43
N THR A 306 10.06 -11.07 3.15
CA THR A 306 10.32 -11.30 4.58
C THR A 306 10.67 -12.76 4.82
N ASP A 307 11.36 -13.02 5.92
CA ASP A 307 11.58 -14.38 6.41
C ASP A 307 10.28 -14.91 7.06
N PRO A 308 10.11 -16.24 7.15
CA PRO A 308 8.97 -16.82 7.87
C PRO A 308 9.05 -16.45 9.36
N PRO A 309 7.95 -15.99 9.96
CA PRO A 309 7.94 -15.62 11.37
C PRO A 309 8.13 -16.85 12.25
N PRO A 310 8.92 -16.76 13.34
CA PRO A 310 9.08 -17.84 14.30
C PRO A 310 7.82 -17.98 15.16
N ASP A 311 7.80 -18.98 16.05
CA ASP A 311 6.73 -19.08 17.04
C ASP A 311 6.66 -17.80 17.91
N PRO A 312 5.46 -17.33 18.32
CA PRO A 312 5.33 -16.12 19.14
C PRO A 312 6.22 -16.09 20.40
N SER A 313 6.56 -17.24 20.96
CA SER A 313 7.49 -17.38 22.10
C SER A 313 8.91 -16.87 21.80
N GLU A 314 9.37 -16.99 20.56
CA GLU A 314 10.72 -16.61 20.10
C GLU A 314 10.74 -15.29 19.31
N SER A 315 9.61 -14.58 19.29
CA SER A 315 9.40 -13.41 18.41
C SER A 315 10.16 -12.13 18.80
N LYS A 316 10.84 -12.10 19.95
CA LYS A 316 11.42 -10.87 20.54
C LYS A 316 12.41 -10.16 19.61
N ASP A 317 13.31 -10.91 18.98
CA ASP A 317 14.37 -10.36 18.13
C ASP A 317 14.06 -10.46 16.63
N PHE A 318 12.95 -11.13 16.27
CA PHE A 318 12.55 -11.32 14.88
C PHE A 318 12.31 -9.98 14.18
N ALA A 319 11.61 -9.04 14.82
CA ALA A 319 11.31 -7.75 14.20
C ALA A 319 12.57 -6.95 13.86
N GLU A 320 13.60 -6.99 14.72
CA GLU A 320 14.87 -6.31 14.45
C GLU A 320 15.62 -7.00 13.30
N SER A 321 15.64 -8.34 13.27
CA SER A 321 16.27 -9.11 12.19
C SER A 321 15.71 -8.78 10.81
N GLN A 322 14.43 -8.42 10.73
CA GLN A 322 13.73 -8.11 9.47
C GLN A 322 13.95 -6.66 9.00
N THR A 323 14.48 -5.77 9.83
CA THR A 323 14.68 -4.35 9.45
C THR A 323 15.58 -4.18 8.24
N THR A 324 16.59 -5.05 8.10
CA THR A 324 17.52 -5.10 6.97
C THR A 324 17.20 -6.30 6.09
N TRP A 325 17.11 -6.09 4.79
CA TRP A 325 16.79 -7.12 3.80
C TRP A 325 18.06 -7.85 3.38
N LYS A 326 18.41 -8.89 4.15
CA LYS A 326 19.64 -9.66 3.98
C LYS A 326 19.77 -10.27 2.58
N ASN A 327 18.68 -10.79 2.03
CA ASN A 327 18.66 -11.53 0.76
C ASN A 327 18.34 -10.65 -0.46
N LYS A 328 18.49 -9.31 -0.36
CA LYS A 328 18.14 -8.38 -1.44
C LYS A 328 18.87 -8.70 -2.75
N HIS A 329 20.18 -8.99 -2.68
CA HIS A 329 20.99 -9.20 -3.87
C HIS A 329 20.56 -10.47 -4.63
N ASP A 330 20.40 -11.57 -3.89
CA ASP A 330 19.97 -12.85 -4.46
C ASP A 330 18.56 -12.77 -5.02
N PHE A 331 17.65 -12.06 -4.34
CA PHE A 331 16.29 -11.81 -4.81
C PHE A 331 16.27 -11.11 -6.18
N LEU A 332 17.16 -10.15 -6.42
CA LEU A 332 17.20 -9.43 -7.69
C LEU A 332 17.73 -10.32 -8.84
N GLN A 333 18.62 -11.26 -8.54
CA GLN A 333 19.26 -12.15 -9.52
C GLN A 333 18.45 -13.42 -9.84
N LEU A 334 17.72 -13.97 -8.86
CA LEU A 334 16.97 -15.22 -9.02
C LEU A 334 15.79 -15.08 -10.01
N SER A 335 15.51 -16.14 -10.76
CA SER A 335 14.32 -16.21 -11.61
C SER A 335 13.05 -16.31 -10.76
N LEU A 336 11.92 -15.79 -11.26
CA LEU A 336 10.67 -15.65 -10.49
C LEU A 336 10.13 -16.99 -9.95
N ASP A 337 10.38 -18.08 -10.68
CA ASP A 337 10.05 -19.46 -10.35
C ASP A 337 10.90 -20.04 -9.19
N LYS A 338 12.09 -19.47 -8.94
CA LYS A 338 13.07 -19.92 -7.94
C LYS A 338 13.16 -19.01 -6.71
N LEU A 339 12.34 -17.96 -6.62
CA LEU A 339 12.32 -17.07 -5.45
C LEU A 339 11.98 -17.78 -4.13
N ASP A 340 11.36 -18.96 -4.20
CA ASP A 340 11.12 -19.82 -3.04
C ASP A 340 12.41 -20.31 -2.35
N LYS A 341 13.54 -20.36 -3.06
CA LYS A 341 14.84 -20.84 -2.56
C LYS A 341 15.56 -19.86 -1.62
N LEU A 342 15.09 -18.63 -1.50
CA LEU A 342 15.71 -17.62 -0.64
C LEU A 342 15.49 -17.90 0.85
N ASN A 343 14.43 -18.64 1.17
CA ASN A 343 14.00 -18.88 2.55
C ASN A 343 14.16 -20.36 2.94
N THR A 344 14.86 -21.16 2.12
CA THR A 344 15.26 -22.52 2.48
C THR A 344 16.39 -22.46 3.49
N VAL A 345 16.42 -23.40 4.43
CA VAL A 345 17.49 -23.49 5.43
C VAL A 345 18.82 -23.66 4.69
N SER A 346 19.67 -22.63 4.71
CA SER A 346 21.05 -22.71 4.24
C SER A 346 21.75 -23.85 4.98
N ASP A 347 22.74 -24.51 4.36
CA ASP A 347 23.53 -25.61 4.94
C ASP A 347 24.43 -25.20 6.13
N ASP A 348 24.02 -24.23 6.92
CA ASP A 348 24.71 -23.77 8.12
C ASP A 348 24.32 -24.66 9.33
N PRO A 349 25.26 -25.43 9.93
CA PRO A 349 24.96 -26.40 10.97
C PRO A 349 24.25 -25.81 12.19
N GLN A 350 24.44 -24.52 12.48
CA GLN A 350 23.89 -23.85 13.66
C GLN A 350 22.39 -23.51 13.53
N GLN A 351 21.85 -23.38 12.31
CA GLN A 351 20.40 -23.17 12.10
C GLN A 351 19.60 -24.47 12.15
N LYS A 352 20.25 -25.65 12.04
CA LYS A 352 19.56 -26.93 12.10
C LYS A 352 19.01 -27.22 13.49
N GLU A 353 19.70 -26.81 14.57
CA GLU A 353 19.29 -27.13 15.95
C GLU A 353 18.10 -26.29 16.46
N SER A 354 17.97 -25.01 16.07
CA SER A 354 16.90 -24.14 16.58
C SER A 354 15.55 -24.33 15.87
N VAL A 355 15.49 -25.02 14.73
CA VAL A 355 14.27 -25.16 13.91
C VAL A 355 13.42 -26.38 14.29
N PHE A 356 13.96 -27.29 15.11
CA PHE A 356 13.29 -28.54 15.49
C PHE A 356 11.99 -28.36 16.30
N ASP A 357 11.73 -27.17 16.85
CA ASP A 357 10.55 -26.88 17.69
C ASP A 357 9.38 -26.15 16.99
N THR A 358 9.46 -25.87 15.68
CA THR A 358 8.32 -25.28 14.95
C THR A 358 7.31 -26.33 14.46
N PRO A 359 6.00 -26.00 14.37
CA PRO A 359 4.95 -26.99 14.10
C PRO A 359 5.22 -27.75 12.79
N ARG A 360 5.35 -29.08 12.93
CA ARG A 360 5.85 -30.01 11.92
C ARG A 360 5.29 -29.78 10.51
N LYS A 361 6.25 -29.71 9.57
CA LYS A 361 6.16 -30.08 8.16
C LYS A 361 5.52 -31.47 8.03
N LYS A 362 4.20 -31.56 7.96
CA LYS A 362 3.51 -32.82 7.62
C LYS A 362 2.83 -32.65 6.28
N PHE A 363 3.28 -33.45 5.32
CA PHE A 363 2.47 -33.79 4.16
C PHE A 363 1.34 -34.67 4.69
N SER A 364 0.10 -34.22 4.52
CA SER A 364 -1.07 -35.11 4.65
C SER A 364 -1.42 -35.69 3.29
#